data_AF-A0A8S3DFA2-F1
#
_entry.id   AF-A0A8S3DFA2-F1
#
_cell.length_a   1.000
_cell.length_b   1.000
_cell.length_c   1.000
_cell.angle_alpha   90.00
_cell.angle_beta   90.00
_cell.angle_gamma   90.00
#
_symmetry.space_group_name_H-M   'P 1'
#
loop_
_entity.id
_entity.type
_entity.pdbx_description
1 polymer ?
#
loop_
_entity_poly.entity_id
_entity_poly.type
_entity_poly.pdbx_seq_one_letter_code
_entity_poly.pdbx_strand_id
1 'polypeptide(L)'
;MANVQKKQHSIRAHIHNHNEFNSGTDFQSTNMLKAHEGPACNKTKSVTLSNTDKCDIPPAKRRRLQGALTKTLITEYQRLAWKALKENIKDKVKEADKSNLSAISRELFKCNIIRGRGLVANAIIRAQLRSPSSTPLYAALVCKIHRKLPIIGELIFKRLILSFRRAHQRNDKIRCLAIIKFISHLINKNMLRETVALQVLLFLLKNSKEHNTELAVQLLKECGEKLLHASREELDFVRATLTKSLDESSLNKLTQDIHEIVFGAPTKQPVVERGLNFVDKYSQYAHILQLDDPCDPDDILDVFRHDAKYVINEHEYKQMRKRILDENTTDEDESCSNTSDSDEEESSSNVT
;
A
#
# COMPACT_ATOMS: atom_id res chain seq x y z
N MET A 1 -52.01 -16.78 31.90
CA MET A 1 -50.96 -16.14 31.09
C MET A 1 -49.65 -16.93 31.23
N ALA A 2 -49.59 -18.08 30.56
CA ALA A 2 -48.62 -19.14 30.83
C ALA A 2 -47.82 -19.56 29.59
N ASN A 3 -47.33 -18.59 28.79
CA ASN A 3 -46.58 -18.94 27.57
C ASN A 3 -45.50 -17.95 27.13
N VAL A 4 -44.85 -17.24 28.07
CA VAL A 4 -43.72 -16.34 27.72
C VAL A 4 -42.46 -16.55 28.58
N GLN A 5 -42.49 -17.38 29.63
CA GLN A 5 -41.32 -17.62 30.49
C GLN A 5 -40.52 -18.91 30.23
N LYS A 6 -40.82 -19.68 29.17
CA LYS A 6 -40.10 -20.93 28.83
C LYS A 6 -39.06 -20.82 27.72
N LYS A 7 -38.67 -19.60 27.29
CA LYS A 7 -37.71 -19.41 26.18
C LYS A 7 -36.47 -18.58 26.53
N GLN A 8 -36.15 -18.42 27.82
CA GLN A 8 -34.92 -17.76 28.29
C GLN A 8 -34.04 -18.62 29.22
N HIS A 9 -34.20 -19.95 29.21
CA HIS A 9 -33.39 -20.85 30.06
C HIS A 9 -32.71 -22.02 29.31
N SER A 10 -32.56 -21.93 27.98
CA SER A 10 -31.97 -23.04 27.20
C SER A 10 -30.77 -22.66 26.33
N ILE A 11 -30.09 -21.53 26.58
CA ILE A 11 -28.81 -21.20 25.91
C ILE A 11 -27.85 -20.51 26.91
N ARG A 12 -27.66 -21.13 28.08
CA ARG A 12 -26.62 -20.70 29.04
C ARG A 12 -25.92 -21.85 29.76
N ALA A 13 -25.86 -23.02 29.14
CA ALA A 13 -25.06 -24.13 29.63
C ALA A 13 -24.43 -24.82 28.43
N HIS A 14 -23.23 -24.38 28.02
CA HIS A 14 -22.21 -25.14 27.27
C HIS A 14 -20.91 -24.29 27.19
N ILE A 15 -20.44 -23.84 28.36
CA ILE A 15 -19.09 -23.27 28.54
C ILE A 15 -18.55 -23.80 29.87
N HIS A 16 -18.01 -25.01 29.87
CA HIS A 16 -16.83 -25.36 30.69
C HIS A 16 -16.30 -26.75 30.33
N ASN A 17 -14.98 -26.87 30.41
CA ASN A 17 -14.15 -28.08 30.32
C ASN A 17 -13.86 -28.65 28.93
N HIS A 18 -12.76 -28.18 28.34
CA HIS A 18 -11.59 -29.05 28.13
C HIS A 18 -10.36 -28.17 27.87
N ASN A 19 -9.60 -27.93 28.93
CA ASN A 19 -8.19 -27.55 28.85
C ASN A 19 -7.36 -28.81 29.10
N GLU A 20 -6.09 -28.75 28.69
CA GLU A 20 -5.00 -29.71 28.90
C GLU A 20 -4.85 -30.77 27.79
N PHE A 21 -3.92 -30.50 26.87
CA PHE A 21 -2.84 -31.43 26.52
C PHE A 21 -1.87 -30.71 25.57
N ASN A 22 -0.70 -30.28 26.09
CA ASN A 22 0.57 -30.45 25.38
C ASN A 22 1.75 -30.03 26.26
N SER A 23 2.48 -31.01 26.75
CA SER A 23 3.86 -30.86 27.21
C SER A 23 4.70 -32.03 26.67
N GLY A 24 5.80 -31.66 26.02
CA GLY A 24 7.04 -32.44 25.92
C GLY A 24 7.04 -33.71 25.08
N THR A 25 7.77 -33.71 23.96
CA THR A 25 9.14 -34.27 23.93
C THR A 25 9.81 -34.07 22.57
N ASP A 26 11.10 -33.73 22.66
CA ASP A 26 12.09 -33.48 21.63
C ASP A 26 12.65 -34.77 21.00
N PHE A 27 13.16 -34.62 19.76
CA PHE A 27 14.27 -35.37 19.11
C PHE A 27 14.00 -36.87 18.77
N GLN A 28 14.27 -37.43 17.58
CA GLN A 28 15.34 -37.23 16.60
C GLN A 28 15.02 -37.89 15.23
N SER A 29 15.54 -37.29 14.15
CA SER A 29 16.16 -37.93 12.95
C SER A 29 15.25 -38.72 11.98
N THR A 30 15.14 -38.42 10.68
CA THR A 30 16.22 -38.35 9.68
C THR A 30 15.69 -37.85 8.31
N ASN A 31 16.54 -37.08 7.62
CA ASN A 31 16.76 -36.97 6.17
C ASN A 31 15.61 -37.21 5.16
N MET A 32 15.35 -36.22 4.31
CA MET A 32 15.63 -36.28 2.85
C MET A 32 15.43 -34.91 2.17
N LEU A 33 16.56 -34.29 1.86
CA LEU A 33 16.95 -33.48 0.69
C LEU A 33 15.87 -32.95 -0.28
N LYS A 34 16.03 -31.63 -0.50
CA LYS A 34 16.17 -30.89 -1.77
C LYS A 34 14.93 -30.41 -2.54
N ALA A 35 15.02 -29.09 -2.76
CA ALA A 35 14.32 -28.28 -3.74
C ALA A 35 14.39 -28.86 -5.16
N HIS A 36 13.29 -28.69 -5.90
CA HIS A 36 13.28 -28.64 -7.35
C HIS A 36 12.26 -27.58 -7.77
N GLU A 37 12.77 -26.59 -8.51
CA GLU A 37 12.28 -26.09 -9.79
C GLU A 37 10.78 -25.76 -9.97
N GLY A 38 10.54 -24.58 -10.54
CA GLY A 38 9.21 -24.15 -10.96
C GLY A 38 8.55 -25.13 -11.92
N PRO A 39 7.21 -25.13 -12.04
CA PRO A 39 6.54 -26.06 -12.91
C PRO A 39 6.78 -25.63 -14.37
N ALA A 40 7.72 -26.31 -15.02
CA ALA A 40 7.71 -26.50 -16.46
C ALA A 40 6.37 -27.14 -16.84
N CYS A 41 5.52 -26.38 -17.55
CA CYS A 41 4.25 -26.88 -18.06
C CYS A 41 4.53 -27.74 -19.30
N ASN A 42 4.92 -29.01 -19.08
CA ASN A 42 4.84 -30.05 -20.09
C ASN A 42 4.14 -31.26 -19.46
N LYS A 43 2.82 -31.31 -19.66
CA LYS A 43 1.94 -32.49 -19.77
C LYS A 43 0.50 -32.00 -19.74
N THR A 44 -0.03 -31.70 -20.92
CA THR A 44 -1.47 -31.68 -21.16
C THR A 44 -2.04 -33.06 -20.84
N LYS A 45 -2.50 -33.27 -19.61
CA LYS A 45 -3.44 -34.36 -19.34
C LYS A 45 -4.75 -33.96 -20.01
N SER A 46 -4.97 -34.51 -21.20
CA SER A 46 -6.27 -34.49 -21.86
C SER A 46 -7.29 -35.04 -20.88
N VAL A 47 -8.23 -34.20 -20.43
CA VAL A 47 -9.43 -34.66 -19.74
C VAL A 47 -10.23 -35.47 -20.76
N THR A 48 -10.05 -36.78 -20.73
CA THR A 48 -10.90 -37.72 -21.46
C THR A 48 -12.26 -37.67 -20.78
N LEU A 49 -13.20 -36.94 -21.40
CA LEU A 49 -14.62 -37.06 -21.14
C LEU A 49 -15.01 -38.52 -21.40
N SER A 50 -15.21 -39.29 -20.34
CA SER A 50 -15.70 -40.65 -20.39
C SER A 50 -17.12 -40.67 -20.96
N ASN A 51 -17.31 -41.45 -22.02
CA ASN A 51 -18.56 -42.07 -22.49
C ASN A 51 -19.85 -41.31 -22.16
N THR A 52 -20.13 -40.26 -22.92
CA THR A 52 -21.50 -39.95 -23.33
C THR A 52 -21.52 -39.75 -24.83
N ASP A 53 -22.61 -40.22 -25.42
CA ASP A 53 -22.77 -40.57 -26.83
C ASP A 53 -22.37 -39.49 -27.82
N LYS A 54 -22.03 -39.94 -29.03
CA LYS A 54 -21.80 -39.15 -30.23
C LYS A 54 -23.06 -38.33 -30.59
N CYS A 55 -23.30 -37.26 -29.85
CA CYS A 55 -24.19 -36.20 -30.26
C CYS A 55 -23.44 -35.39 -31.32
N ASP A 56 -23.96 -35.32 -32.55
CA ASP A 56 -23.36 -34.57 -33.66
C ASP A 56 -23.40 -33.07 -33.37
N ILE A 57 -22.43 -32.60 -32.57
CA ILE A 57 -22.23 -31.19 -32.29
C ILE A 57 -21.63 -30.56 -33.55
N PRO A 58 -22.34 -29.62 -34.21
CA PRO A 58 -21.84 -28.99 -35.43
C PRO A 58 -20.46 -28.34 -35.19
N PRO A 59 -19.53 -28.38 -36.16
CA PRO A 59 -18.17 -27.88 -36.00
C PRO A 59 -18.08 -26.44 -35.46
N ALA A 60 -19.01 -25.57 -35.86
CA ALA A 60 -19.12 -24.21 -35.34
C ALA A 60 -19.48 -24.16 -33.85
N LYS A 61 -20.42 -25.00 -33.39
CA LYS A 61 -20.81 -25.10 -31.97
C LYS A 61 -19.69 -25.72 -31.13
N ARG A 62 -18.94 -26.69 -31.67
CA ARG A 62 -17.75 -27.27 -31.03
C ARG A 62 -16.61 -26.26 -30.86
N ARG A 63 -16.30 -25.48 -31.90
CA ARG A 63 -15.31 -24.38 -31.82
C ARG A 63 -15.72 -23.32 -30.81
N ARG A 64 -17.01 -22.98 -30.73
CA ARG A 64 -17.55 -22.05 -29.72
C ARG A 64 -17.38 -22.59 -28.29
N LEU A 65 -17.66 -23.87 -28.07
CA LEU A 65 -17.50 -24.51 -26.75
C LEU A 65 -16.03 -24.63 -26.33
N GLN A 66 -15.13 -25.05 -27.24
CA GLN A 66 -13.68 -25.08 -26.98
C GLN A 66 -13.10 -23.69 -26.74
N GLY A 67 -13.54 -22.69 -27.53
CA GLY A 67 -13.19 -21.28 -27.33
C GLY A 67 -13.72 -20.71 -26.01
N ALA A 68 -14.89 -21.16 -25.55
CA ALA A 68 -15.42 -20.78 -24.24
C ALA A 68 -14.61 -21.42 -23.10
N LEU A 69 -14.25 -22.70 -23.22
CA LEU A 69 -13.46 -23.44 -22.24
C LEU A 69 -12.04 -22.86 -22.07
N THR A 70 -11.40 -22.48 -23.17
CA THR A 70 -10.07 -21.84 -23.14
C THR A 70 -10.14 -20.45 -22.51
N LYS A 71 -11.17 -19.65 -22.81
CA LYS A 71 -11.40 -18.35 -22.17
C LYS A 71 -11.66 -18.46 -20.68
N THR A 72 -12.44 -19.44 -20.22
CA THR A 72 -12.66 -19.66 -18.79
C THR A 72 -11.38 -20.07 -18.09
N LEU A 73 -10.59 -20.99 -18.66
CA LEU A 73 -9.29 -21.38 -18.09
C LEU A 73 -8.31 -20.20 -17.98
N ILE A 74 -8.21 -19.35 -19.01
CA ILE A 74 -7.37 -18.13 -18.97
C ILE A 74 -7.86 -17.18 -17.88
N THR A 75 -9.18 -17.01 -17.74
CA THR A 75 -9.77 -16.15 -16.71
C THR A 75 -9.46 -16.66 -15.30
N GLU A 76 -9.60 -17.97 -15.06
CA GLU A 76 -9.26 -18.57 -13.76
C GLU A 76 -7.77 -18.47 -13.46
N TYR A 77 -6.90 -18.67 -14.46
CA TYR A 77 -5.46 -18.44 -14.30
C TYR A 77 -5.15 -17.00 -13.87
N GLN A 78 -5.72 -16.02 -14.57
CA GLN A 78 -5.52 -14.60 -14.21
C GLN A 78 -6.05 -14.28 -12.81
N ARG A 79 -7.13 -14.93 -12.38
CA ARG A 79 -7.71 -14.76 -11.04
C ARG A 79 -6.80 -15.35 -9.96
N LEU A 80 -6.22 -16.51 -10.19
CA LEU A 80 -5.23 -17.12 -9.29
C LEU A 80 -3.97 -16.24 -9.19
N ALA A 81 -3.46 -15.77 -10.33
CA ALA A 81 -2.32 -14.85 -10.38
C ALA A 81 -2.61 -13.53 -9.62
N TRP A 82 -3.83 -12.99 -9.76
CA TRP A 82 -4.25 -11.80 -9.02
C TRP A 82 -4.32 -12.02 -7.50
N LYS A 83 -4.84 -13.18 -7.06
CA LYS A 83 -4.85 -13.53 -5.63
C LYS A 83 -3.44 -13.63 -5.06
N ALA A 84 -2.54 -14.30 -5.79
CA ALA A 84 -1.13 -14.39 -5.38
C ALA A 84 -0.46 -13.00 -5.34
N LEU A 85 -0.68 -12.16 -6.35
CA LEU A 85 -0.18 -10.78 -6.37
C LEU A 85 -0.67 -9.98 -5.16
N LYS A 86 -1.94 -10.11 -4.80
CA LYS A 86 -2.54 -9.42 -3.65
C LYS A 86 -1.91 -9.82 -2.32
N GLU A 87 -1.73 -11.11 -2.07
CA GLU A 87 -1.09 -11.57 -0.83
C GLU A 87 0.40 -11.19 -0.82
N ASN A 88 1.13 -11.38 -1.92
CA ASN A 88 2.54 -10.98 -2.00
C ASN A 88 2.75 -9.49 -1.69
N ILE A 89 1.94 -8.58 -2.27
CA ILE A 89 2.03 -7.15 -1.99
C ILE A 89 1.75 -6.87 -0.50
N LYS A 90 0.72 -7.49 0.05
CA LYS A 90 0.31 -7.29 1.44
C LYS A 90 1.38 -7.77 2.41
N ASP A 91 1.98 -8.92 2.15
CA ASP A 91 3.03 -9.51 2.98
C ASP A 91 4.29 -8.63 2.94
N LYS A 92 4.69 -8.17 1.74
CA LYS A 92 5.84 -7.26 1.60
C LYS A 92 5.65 -5.92 2.31
N VAL A 93 4.45 -5.35 2.26
CA VAL A 93 4.15 -4.10 3.00
C VAL A 93 4.16 -4.34 4.52
N LYS A 94 3.77 -5.54 4.99
CA LYS A 94 3.78 -5.90 6.41
C LYS A 94 5.19 -6.18 6.94
N GLU A 95 6.07 -6.74 6.12
CA GLU A 95 7.48 -7.03 6.44
C GLU A 95 8.37 -5.78 6.42
N ALA A 96 7.88 -4.65 5.92
CA ALA A 96 8.64 -3.42 5.82
C ALA A 96 9.09 -2.90 7.20
N ASP A 97 10.37 -2.60 7.30
CA ASP A 97 11.01 -1.99 8.46
C ASP A 97 12.11 -1.00 8.02
N LYS A 98 12.63 -0.19 8.94
CA LYS A 98 13.62 0.86 8.63
C LYS A 98 14.92 0.29 8.05
N SER A 99 15.34 -0.89 8.50
CA SER A 99 16.58 -1.54 8.07
C SER A 99 16.48 -2.25 6.73
N ASN A 100 15.29 -2.74 6.35
CA ASN A 100 15.12 -3.60 5.17
C ASN A 100 14.40 -2.89 4.00
N LEU A 101 14.10 -1.60 4.13
CA LEU A 101 13.23 -0.89 3.18
C LEU A 101 13.75 -0.93 1.73
N SER A 102 15.06 -0.85 1.50
CA SER A 102 15.66 -1.04 0.17
C SER A 102 15.36 -2.43 -0.41
N ALA A 103 15.56 -3.49 0.37
CA ALA A 103 15.27 -4.85 -0.06
C ALA A 103 13.77 -5.05 -0.36
N ILE A 104 12.89 -4.63 0.56
CA ILE A 104 11.44 -4.73 0.38
C ILE A 104 10.97 -3.95 -0.85
N SER A 105 11.51 -2.75 -1.11
CA SER A 105 11.16 -1.98 -2.30
C SER A 105 11.56 -2.71 -3.59
N ARG A 106 12.75 -3.32 -3.65
CA ARG A 106 13.21 -4.13 -4.78
C ARG A 106 12.31 -5.35 -4.99
N GLU A 107 11.93 -6.04 -3.93
CA GLU A 107 10.99 -7.18 -3.99
C GLU A 107 9.60 -6.76 -4.44
N LEU A 108 9.13 -5.59 -4.01
CA LEU A 108 7.85 -5.05 -4.42
C LEU A 108 7.85 -4.74 -5.93
N PHE A 109 8.94 -4.18 -6.48
CA PHE A 109 9.09 -4.00 -7.92
C PHE A 109 9.14 -5.32 -8.70
N LYS A 110 9.50 -6.44 -8.07
CA LYS A 110 9.39 -7.77 -8.71
C LYS A 110 7.95 -8.17 -8.99
N CYS A 111 7.02 -7.72 -8.15
CA CYS A 111 5.58 -7.88 -8.32
C CYS A 111 5.04 -6.88 -9.34
N ASN A 112 4.01 -7.24 -10.13
CA ASN A 112 3.39 -6.32 -11.10
C ASN A 112 2.54 -5.26 -10.41
N ILE A 113 3.19 -4.21 -9.89
CA ILE A 113 2.54 -3.12 -9.14
C ILE A 113 1.84 -2.10 -10.02
N ILE A 114 2.00 -2.15 -11.36
CA ILE A 114 1.16 -1.38 -12.29
C ILE A 114 -0.23 -1.98 -12.37
N ARG A 115 -0.29 -3.31 -12.60
CA ARG A 115 -1.54 -4.08 -12.56
C ARG A 115 -2.14 -4.04 -11.15
N GLY A 116 -1.31 -4.22 -10.13
CA GLY A 116 -1.69 -4.21 -8.71
C GLY A 116 -1.72 -2.84 -8.04
N ARG A 117 -1.73 -1.72 -8.76
CA ARG A 117 -1.57 -0.38 -8.14
C ARG A 117 -2.61 -0.05 -7.07
N GLY A 118 -3.86 -0.45 -7.28
CA GLY A 118 -4.93 -0.31 -6.27
C GLY A 118 -4.65 -1.17 -5.03
N LEU A 119 -4.12 -2.38 -5.23
CA LEU A 119 -3.71 -3.27 -4.13
C LEU A 119 -2.56 -2.68 -3.31
N VAL A 120 -1.55 -2.09 -3.97
CA VAL A 120 -0.44 -1.40 -3.29
C VAL A 120 -0.97 -0.21 -2.49
N ALA A 121 -1.77 0.64 -3.11
CA ALA A 121 -2.33 1.81 -2.43
C ALA A 121 -3.14 1.41 -1.19
N ASN A 122 -4.02 0.42 -1.33
CA ASN A 122 -4.79 -0.10 -0.21
C ASN A 122 -3.95 -0.78 0.87
N ALA A 123 -2.94 -1.56 0.50
CA ALA A 123 -2.07 -2.25 1.45
C ALA A 123 -1.33 -1.23 2.33
N ILE A 124 -0.73 -0.22 1.70
CA ILE A 124 0.02 0.84 2.41
C ILE A 124 -0.91 1.68 3.30
N ILE A 125 -2.03 2.16 2.77
CA ILE A 125 -2.97 2.99 3.55
C ILE A 125 -3.51 2.20 4.75
N ARG A 126 -3.90 0.93 4.57
CA ARG A 126 -4.39 0.10 5.67
C ARG A 126 -3.31 -0.23 6.70
N ALA A 127 -2.08 -0.47 6.26
CA ALA A 127 -0.95 -0.73 7.15
C ALA A 127 -0.63 0.51 8.00
N GLN A 128 -0.62 1.69 7.39
CA GLN A 128 -0.42 2.96 8.09
C GLN A 128 -1.55 3.26 9.08
N LEU A 129 -2.82 3.05 8.70
CA LEU A 129 -3.96 3.25 9.59
C LEU A 129 -3.94 2.30 10.80
N ARG A 130 -3.38 1.09 10.66
CA ARG A 130 -3.20 0.15 11.77
C ARG A 130 -2.03 0.56 12.68
N SER A 131 -0.99 1.16 12.11
CA SER A 131 0.24 1.54 12.83
C SER A 131 0.70 2.96 12.48
N PRO A 132 0.02 4.01 13.00
CA PRO A 132 0.38 5.40 12.70
C PRO A 132 1.76 5.83 13.22
N SER A 133 2.34 5.10 14.18
CA SER A 133 3.72 5.31 14.63
C SER A 133 4.75 5.05 13.53
N SER A 134 4.48 4.10 12.63
CA SER A 134 5.34 3.74 11.50
C SER A 134 5.06 4.58 10.24
N THR A 135 4.34 5.70 10.36
CA THR A 135 4.04 6.57 9.22
C THR A 135 5.29 7.07 8.47
N PRO A 136 6.40 7.48 9.14
CA PRO A 136 7.63 7.85 8.42
C PRO A 136 8.16 6.75 7.49
N LEU A 137 8.05 5.49 7.94
CA LEU A 137 8.48 4.32 7.18
C LEU A 137 7.60 4.11 5.94
N TYR A 138 6.27 4.14 6.11
CA TYR A 138 5.35 4.01 4.97
C TYR A 138 5.49 5.17 3.98
N ALA A 139 5.72 6.40 4.45
CA ALA A 139 6.01 7.53 3.58
C ALA A 139 7.33 7.34 2.81
N ALA A 140 8.34 6.73 3.42
CA ALA A 140 9.60 6.41 2.74
C ALA A 140 9.40 5.30 1.68
N LEU A 141 8.57 4.29 1.96
CA LEU A 141 8.20 3.27 0.99
C LEU A 141 7.49 3.89 -0.22
N VAL A 142 6.50 4.76 0.02
CA VAL A 142 5.77 5.48 -1.03
C VAL A 142 6.75 6.33 -1.84
N CYS A 143 7.71 7.00 -1.20
CA CYS A 143 8.74 7.79 -1.88
C CYS A 143 9.58 6.96 -2.86
N LYS A 144 10.03 5.77 -2.45
CA LYS A 144 10.76 4.86 -3.36
C LYS A 144 9.92 4.41 -4.56
N ILE A 145 8.66 4.08 -4.32
CA ILE A 145 7.72 3.68 -5.39
C ILE A 145 7.45 4.86 -6.33
N HIS A 146 7.15 6.03 -5.75
CA HIS A 146 6.77 7.25 -6.46
C HIS A 146 7.88 7.77 -7.37
N ARG A 147 9.16 7.67 -6.95
CA ARG A 147 10.33 8.01 -7.80
C ARG A 147 10.29 7.31 -9.16
N LYS A 148 9.92 6.02 -9.18
CA LYS A 148 9.90 5.21 -10.40
C LYS A 148 8.54 5.20 -11.08
N LEU A 149 7.46 5.21 -10.31
CA LEU A 149 6.08 5.09 -10.76
C LEU A 149 5.18 6.16 -10.10
N PRO A 150 5.23 7.42 -10.57
CA PRO A 150 4.47 8.53 -9.97
C PRO A 150 2.96 8.29 -9.93
N ILE A 151 2.42 7.57 -10.93
CA ILE A 151 1.00 7.23 -11.03
C ILE A 151 0.47 6.45 -9.80
N ILE A 152 1.34 5.65 -9.16
CA ILE A 152 0.96 4.91 -7.95
C ILE A 152 0.92 5.86 -6.75
N GLY A 153 1.87 6.78 -6.64
CA GLY A 153 1.86 7.81 -5.59
C GLY A 153 0.64 8.71 -5.71
N GLU A 154 0.32 9.18 -6.92
CA GLU A 154 -0.88 9.99 -7.18
C GLU A 154 -2.16 9.29 -6.72
N LEU A 155 -2.31 8.00 -7.03
CA LEU A 155 -3.46 7.20 -6.59
C LEU A 155 -3.55 7.12 -5.07
N ILE A 156 -2.41 6.92 -4.38
CA ILE A 156 -2.35 6.93 -2.92
C ILE A 156 -2.80 8.28 -2.37
N PHE A 157 -2.32 9.39 -2.95
CA PHE A 157 -2.64 10.72 -2.49
C PHE A 157 -4.12 11.06 -2.66
N LYS A 158 -4.71 10.77 -3.83
CA LYS A 158 -6.15 10.92 -4.07
C LYS A 158 -6.98 10.14 -3.05
N ARG A 159 -6.61 8.88 -2.80
CA ARG A 159 -7.29 8.03 -1.81
C ARG A 159 -7.14 8.56 -0.38
N LEU A 160 -5.99 9.12 -0.01
CA LEU A 160 -5.78 9.72 1.31
C LEU A 160 -6.62 10.99 1.52
N ILE A 161 -6.64 11.90 0.54
CA ILE A 161 -7.43 13.13 0.59
C ILE A 161 -8.92 12.80 0.72
N LEU A 162 -9.43 11.88 -0.09
CA LEU A 162 -10.82 11.42 0.01
C LEU A 162 -11.11 10.72 1.34
N SER A 163 -10.18 9.90 1.82
CA SER A 163 -10.32 9.24 3.12
C SER A 163 -10.37 10.23 4.27
N PHE A 164 -9.59 11.32 4.22
CA PHE A 164 -9.64 12.41 5.18
C PHE A 164 -11.01 13.09 5.17
N ARG A 165 -11.50 13.51 3.99
CA ARG A 165 -12.82 14.16 3.86
C ARG A 165 -13.94 13.27 4.42
N ARG A 166 -13.94 11.97 4.09
CA ARG A 166 -14.92 10.99 4.58
C ARG A 166 -14.78 10.72 6.08
N ALA A 167 -13.56 10.74 6.64
CA ALA A 167 -13.34 10.56 8.08
C ALA A 167 -13.81 11.79 8.87
N HIS A 168 -13.51 12.99 8.37
CA HIS A 168 -13.93 14.26 8.96
C HIS A 168 -15.45 14.40 8.96
N GLN A 169 -16.11 14.11 7.83
CA GLN A 169 -17.58 14.13 7.73
C GLN A 169 -18.26 13.16 8.72
N ARG A 170 -17.60 12.06 9.07
CA ARG A 170 -18.09 11.07 10.04
C ARG A 170 -17.66 11.36 11.48
N ASN A 171 -16.96 12.46 11.73
CA ASN A 171 -16.37 12.82 13.02
C ASN A 171 -15.43 11.72 13.58
N ASP A 172 -14.76 10.95 12.72
CA ASP A 172 -13.80 9.91 13.12
C ASP A 172 -12.42 10.52 13.36
N LYS A 173 -12.25 11.07 14.57
CA LYS A 173 -11.03 11.79 14.98
C LYS A 173 -9.76 10.94 14.87
N ILE A 174 -9.80 9.69 15.33
CA ILE A 174 -8.63 8.80 15.34
C ILE A 174 -8.14 8.55 13.91
N ARG A 175 -9.07 8.29 12.98
CA ARG A 175 -8.72 8.12 11.57
C ARG A 175 -8.24 9.43 10.95
N CYS A 176 -8.82 10.58 11.29
CA CYS A 176 -8.35 11.88 10.81
C CYS A 176 -6.89 12.14 11.23
N LEU A 177 -6.55 11.91 12.50
CA LEU A 177 -5.18 12.07 13.01
C LEU A 177 -4.19 11.19 12.25
N ALA A 178 -4.52 9.92 12.03
CA ALA A 178 -3.66 8.99 11.29
C ALA A 178 -3.45 9.45 9.84
N ILE A 179 -4.50 9.89 9.15
CA ILE A 179 -4.41 10.35 7.76
C ILE A 179 -3.64 11.67 7.66
N ILE A 180 -3.91 12.63 8.55
CA ILE A 180 -3.19 13.91 8.62
C ILE A 180 -1.71 13.66 8.79
N LYS A 181 -1.32 12.81 9.75
CA LYS A 181 0.08 12.43 9.96
C LYS A 181 0.70 11.87 8.69
N PHE A 182 -0.04 11.04 7.94
CA PHE A 182 0.46 10.51 6.68
C PHE A 182 0.66 11.58 5.62
N ILE A 183 -0.33 12.45 5.41
CA ILE A 183 -0.23 13.59 4.49
C ILE A 183 0.98 14.47 4.86
N SER A 184 1.18 14.79 6.14
CA SER A 184 2.33 15.56 6.62
C SER A 184 3.66 14.95 6.20
N HIS A 185 3.86 13.65 6.43
CA HIS A 185 5.10 12.98 6.05
C HIS A 185 5.30 12.89 4.52
N LEU A 186 4.23 12.84 3.73
CA LEU A 186 4.32 12.88 2.27
C LEU A 186 4.74 14.27 1.75
N ILE A 187 4.25 15.33 2.38
CA ILE A 187 4.65 16.73 2.10
C ILE A 187 6.10 16.97 2.51
N ASN A 188 6.51 16.47 3.69
CA ASN A 188 7.90 16.55 4.15
C ASN A 188 8.91 15.89 3.19
N LYS A 189 8.45 14.90 2.40
CA LYS A 189 9.22 14.21 1.36
C LYS A 189 9.02 14.78 -0.05
N ASN A 190 8.41 15.95 -0.19
CA ASN A 190 8.12 16.64 -1.46
C ASN A 190 7.36 15.82 -2.51
N MET A 191 6.57 14.83 -2.10
CA MET A 191 5.70 14.10 -3.05
C MET A 191 4.37 14.82 -3.28
N LEU A 192 3.94 15.59 -2.28
CA LEU A 192 2.77 16.45 -2.31
C LEU A 192 3.20 17.89 -2.06
N ARG A 193 2.57 18.82 -2.78
CA ARG A 193 2.78 20.25 -2.54
C ARG A 193 2.21 20.67 -1.19
N GLU A 194 2.93 21.56 -0.52
CA GLU A 194 2.56 22.17 0.76
C GLU A 194 1.18 22.84 0.76
N THR A 195 0.70 23.28 -0.40
CA THR A 195 -0.64 23.85 -0.58
C THR A 195 -1.75 22.92 -0.06
N VAL A 196 -1.55 21.60 -0.12
CA VAL A 196 -2.52 20.63 0.43
C VAL A 196 -2.64 20.76 1.95
N ALA A 197 -1.52 20.90 2.67
CA ALA A 197 -1.55 21.09 4.12
C ALA A 197 -2.22 22.40 4.50
N LEU A 198 -1.92 23.49 3.78
CA LEU A 198 -2.56 24.79 4.00
C LEU A 198 -4.08 24.72 3.80
N GLN A 199 -4.54 24.06 2.74
CA GLN A 199 -5.98 23.86 2.50
C GLN A 199 -6.64 23.04 3.61
N VAL A 200 -5.98 21.98 4.10
CA VAL A 200 -6.48 21.20 5.24
C VAL A 200 -6.55 22.05 6.51
N LEU A 201 -5.54 22.88 6.79
CA LEU A 201 -5.54 23.79 7.94
C LEU A 201 -6.69 24.80 7.86
N LEU A 202 -6.85 25.47 6.72
CA LEU A 202 -7.94 26.42 6.50
C LEU A 202 -9.32 25.76 6.62
N PHE A 203 -9.47 24.55 6.06
CA PHE A 203 -10.70 23.77 6.17
C PHE A 203 -11.06 23.44 7.63
N LEU A 204 -10.08 23.00 8.43
CA LEU A 204 -10.28 22.70 9.84
C LEU A 204 -10.60 23.95 10.67
N LEU A 205 -9.87 25.05 10.44
CA LEU A 205 -10.00 26.30 11.21
C LEU A 205 -11.24 27.12 10.84
N LYS A 206 -11.87 26.88 9.68
CA LYS A 206 -13.16 27.49 9.34
C LYS A 206 -14.24 27.21 10.38
N ASN A 207 -14.13 26.09 11.11
CA ASN A 207 -14.99 25.75 12.22
C ASN A 207 -14.14 25.37 13.43
N SER A 208 -13.87 26.34 14.31
CA SER A 208 -12.93 26.25 15.44
C SER A 208 -13.37 25.36 16.60
N LYS A 209 -14.06 24.25 16.32
CA LYS A 209 -14.36 23.22 17.33
C LYS A 209 -13.05 22.64 17.86
N GLU A 210 -13.03 22.32 19.15
CA GLU A 210 -11.86 21.77 19.86
C GLU A 210 -11.16 20.63 19.08
N HIS A 211 -11.93 19.67 18.55
CA HIS A 211 -11.38 18.56 17.77
C HIS A 211 -10.72 18.99 16.45
N ASN A 212 -11.24 20.01 15.76
CA ASN A 212 -10.63 20.52 14.52
C ASN A 212 -9.34 21.27 14.82
N THR A 213 -9.33 22.03 15.92
CA THR A 213 -8.13 22.72 16.42
C THR A 213 -7.04 21.72 16.76
N GLU A 214 -7.37 20.61 17.43
CA GLU A 214 -6.41 19.54 17.73
C GLU A 214 -5.85 18.87 16.47
N LEU A 215 -6.71 18.60 15.46
CA LEU A 215 -6.25 18.07 14.17
C LEU A 215 -5.30 19.05 13.46
N ALA A 216 -5.59 20.36 13.51
CA ALA A 216 -4.74 21.40 12.92
C ALA A 216 -3.39 21.52 13.64
N VAL A 217 -3.40 21.48 14.98
CA VAL A 217 -2.20 21.43 15.83
C VAL A 217 -1.34 20.23 15.47
N GLN A 218 -1.92 19.04 15.33
CA GLN A 218 -1.17 17.85 14.93
C GLN A 218 -0.54 17.98 13.53
N LEU A 219 -1.28 18.53 12.57
CA LEU A 219 -0.77 18.77 11.21
C LEU A 219 0.46 19.70 11.25
N LEU A 220 0.38 20.79 12.02
CA LEU A 220 1.48 21.76 12.19
C LEU A 220 2.67 21.16 12.94
N LYS A 221 2.46 20.29 13.93
CA LYS A 221 3.56 19.57 14.60
C LYS A 221 4.37 18.71 13.63
N GLU A 222 3.70 18.05 12.68
CA GLU A 222 4.34 17.10 11.76
C GLU A 222 4.95 17.77 10.52
N CYS A 223 4.35 18.82 9.95
CA CYS A 223 4.84 19.49 8.72
C CYS A 223 5.05 21.01 8.83
N GLY A 224 4.92 21.61 10.02
CA GLY A 224 5.05 23.05 10.21
C GLY A 224 6.42 23.61 9.82
N GLU A 225 7.50 22.87 10.06
CA GLU A 225 8.85 23.26 9.61
C GLU A 225 8.92 23.33 8.08
N LYS A 226 8.30 22.37 7.38
CA LYS A 226 8.24 22.38 5.91
C LYS A 226 7.43 23.57 5.39
N LEU A 227 6.32 23.92 6.05
CA LEU A 227 5.51 25.10 5.74
C LEU A 227 6.28 26.40 6.01
N LEU A 228 7.08 26.47 7.06
CA LEU A 228 7.88 27.65 7.39
C LEU A 228 8.89 27.99 6.28
N HIS A 229 9.50 26.98 5.67
CA HIS A 229 10.45 27.17 4.57
C HIS A 229 9.79 27.41 3.21
N ALA A 230 8.58 26.89 2.98
CA ALA A 230 7.92 26.94 1.68
C ALA A 230 6.85 28.06 1.55
N SER A 231 6.11 28.33 2.62
CA SER A 231 4.90 29.17 2.62
C SER A 231 4.73 29.88 3.98
N ARG A 232 5.70 30.75 4.30
CA ARG A 232 5.76 31.44 5.60
C ARG A 232 4.56 32.36 5.83
N GLU A 233 4.16 33.12 4.81
CA GLU A 233 3.08 34.11 4.92
C GLU A 233 1.74 33.44 5.24
N GLU A 234 1.45 32.33 4.57
CA GLU A 234 0.24 31.54 4.80
C GLU A 234 0.26 30.85 6.17
N LEU A 235 1.43 30.38 6.60
CA LEU A 235 1.60 29.80 7.94
C LEU A 235 1.36 30.85 9.04
N ASP A 236 1.83 32.08 8.86
CA ASP A 236 1.63 33.16 9.82
C ASP A 236 0.15 33.55 9.93
N PHE A 237 -0.60 33.52 8.81
CA PHE A 237 -2.07 33.66 8.84
C PHE A 237 -2.76 32.53 9.63
N VAL A 238 -2.33 31.28 9.43
CA VAL A 238 -2.87 30.13 10.17
C VAL A 238 -2.58 30.26 11.67
N ARG A 239 -1.36 30.67 12.05
CA ARG A 239 -0.97 30.91 13.45
C ARG A 239 -1.82 32.01 14.09
N ALA A 240 -2.00 33.15 13.42
CA ALA A 240 -2.86 34.23 13.90
C ALA A 240 -4.31 33.77 14.09
N THR A 241 -4.81 32.90 13.21
CA THR A 241 -6.15 32.31 13.34
C THR A 241 -6.25 31.39 14.56
N LEU A 242 -5.24 30.56 14.81
CA LEU A 242 -5.16 29.72 16.01
C LEU A 242 -5.08 30.56 17.29
N THR A 243 -4.36 31.68 17.27
CA THR A 243 -4.30 32.62 18.41
C THR A 243 -5.68 33.13 18.79
N LYS A 244 -6.53 33.45 17.81
CA LYS A 244 -7.92 33.91 18.08
C LYS A 244 -8.81 32.82 18.68
N SER A 245 -8.47 31.55 18.50
CA SER A 245 -9.22 30.42 19.07
C SER A 245 -8.77 30.02 20.48
N LEU A 246 -7.72 30.66 21.00
CA LEU A 246 -7.23 30.43 22.36
C LEU A 246 -8.08 31.23 23.36
N ASP A 247 -8.88 30.53 24.16
CA ASP A 247 -9.46 31.11 25.37
C ASP A 247 -8.40 31.10 26.49
N GLU A 248 -7.97 32.29 26.92
CA GLU A 248 -6.93 32.49 27.97
C GLU A 248 -7.30 31.84 29.32
N SER A 249 -8.57 31.51 29.55
CA SER A 249 -9.07 30.93 30.79
C SER A 249 -8.88 29.41 30.93
N SER A 250 -8.38 28.71 29.91
CA SER A 250 -8.25 27.24 29.94
C SER A 250 -6.80 26.76 29.78
N LEU A 251 -6.22 26.20 30.84
CA LEU A 251 -4.87 25.60 30.85
C LEU A 251 -4.90 24.12 30.44
N ASN A 252 -5.47 23.83 29.28
CA ASN A 252 -5.52 22.47 28.74
C ASN A 252 -4.24 22.14 27.96
N LYS A 253 -3.91 20.85 27.82
CA LYS A 253 -2.76 20.38 27.00
C LYS A 253 -2.79 20.95 25.57
N LEU A 254 -3.99 21.08 25.00
CA LEU A 254 -4.19 21.69 23.68
C LEU A 254 -3.76 23.16 23.64
N THR A 255 -4.08 23.95 24.67
CA THR A 255 -3.66 25.35 24.80
C THR A 255 -2.14 25.48 24.85
N GLN A 256 -1.47 24.57 25.57
CA GLN A 256 0.00 24.51 25.62
C GLN A 256 0.60 24.17 24.25
N ASP A 257 0.03 23.18 23.56
CA ASP A 257 0.47 22.78 22.23
C ASP A 257 0.30 23.90 21.19
N ILE A 258 -0.82 24.64 21.25
CA ILE A 258 -1.04 25.80 20.38
C ILE A 258 -0.04 26.90 20.71
N HIS A 259 0.22 27.17 22.00
CA HIS A 259 1.20 28.16 22.42
C HIS A 259 2.61 27.80 21.90
N GLU A 260 3.00 26.52 21.95
CA GLU A 260 4.24 26.04 21.34
C GLU A 260 4.29 26.28 19.83
N ILE A 261 3.20 26.03 19.11
CA ILE A 261 3.16 26.21 17.65
C ILE A 261 3.19 27.69 17.22
N VAL A 262 2.49 28.55 17.96
CA VAL A 262 2.32 29.96 17.65
C VAL A 262 3.55 30.77 18.07
N PHE A 263 4.03 30.55 19.30
CA PHE A 263 5.08 31.38 19.92
C PHE A 263 6.42 30.64 20.09
N GLY A 264 6.42 29.31 19.96
CA GLY A 264 7.64 28.53 20.08
C GLY A 264 8.55 28.69 18.86
N ALA A 265 9.84 28.45 19.10
CA ALA A 265 10.82 28.35 18.03
C ALA A 265 10.49 27.14 17.12
N PRO A 266 10.83 27.18 15.83
CA PRO A 266 10.74 26.02 14.96
C PRO A 266 11.37 24.79 15.64
N THR A 267 10.66 23.66 15.59
CA THR A 267 11.09 22.44 16.28
C THR A 267 12.44 22.01 15.70
N LYS A 268 13.44 21.77 16.56
CA LYS A 268 14.77 21.28 16.13
C LYS A 268 14.73 19.85 15.57
N GLN A 269 13.55 19.27 15.41
CA GLN A 269 13.37 17.92 14.90
C GLN A 269 13.49 17.92 13.37
N PRO A 270 14.23 16.96 12.80
CA PRO A 270 14.39 16.92 11.35
C PRO A 270 13.05 16.61 10.67
N VAL A 271 12.72 17.39 9.64
CA VAL A 271 11.51 17.25 8.79
C VAL A 271 11.33 15.81 8.25
N VAL A 272 12.45 15.13 8.01
CA VAL A 272 12.52 13.72 7.62
C VAL A 272 13.40 12.97 8.61
N GLU A 273 12.89 11.86 9.13
CA GLU A 273 13.63 11.00 10.06
C GLU A 273 14.96 10.51 9.45
N ARG A 274 16.03 10.52 10.25
CA ARG A 274 17.37 10.05 9.84
C ARG A 274 17.29 8.58 9.40
N GLY A 275 17.93 8.24 8.28
CA GLY A 275 17.89 6.90 7.70
C GLY A 275 16.64 6.59 6.85
N LEU A 276 15.68 7.52 6.75
CA LEU A 276 14.51 7.39 5.87
C LEU A 276 14.50 8.38 4.71
N ASN A 277 15.62 9.05 4.45
CA ASN A 277 15.81 9.96 3.33
C ASN A 277 16.60 9.29 2.21
N PHE A 278 15.90 8.58 1.31
CA PHE A 278 16.51 7.76 0.26
C PHE A 278 16.56 8.43 -1.12
N VAL A 279 15.91 9.57 -1.28
CA VAL A 279 15.69 10.18 -2.59
C VAL A 279 16.20 11.61 -2.54
N ASP A 280 17.05 11.96 -3.49
CA ASP A 280 17.58 13.31 -3.59
C ASP A 280 16.48 14.31 -3.98
N LYS A 281 16.57 15.53 -3.44
CA LYS A 281 15.54 16.57 -3.56
C LYS A 281 15.26 16.95 -5.01
N TYR A 282 16.26 16.88 -5.88
CA TYR A 282 16.13 17.25 -7.30
C TYR A 282 15.44 16.18 -8.15
N SER A 283 15.36 14.94 -7.65
CA SER A 283 14.70 13.82 -8.34
C SER A 283 13.23 13.64 -7.94
N GLN A 284 12.71 14.50 -7.06
CA GLN A 284 11.37 14.41 -6.51
C GLN A 284 10.38 15.25 -7.34
N TYR A 285 9.30 14.61 -7.79
CA TYR A 285 8.18 15.26 -8.45
C TYR A 285 7.04 15.51 -7.45
N ALA A 286 6.67 16.76 -7.22
CA ALA A 286 5.56 17.09 -6.33
C ALA A 286 4.23 17.16 -7.08
N HIS A 287 3.28 16.30 -6.72
CA HIS A 287 1.92 16.38 -7.27
C HIS A 287 1.19 17.62 -6.73
N ILE A 288 0.51 18.31 -7.64
CA ILE A 288 -0.40 19.40 -7.32
C ILE A 288 -1.80 18.80 -7.25
N LEU A 289 -2.32 18.67 -6.04
CA LEU A 289 -3.70 18.23 -5.78
C LEU A 289 -4.36 19.27 -4.89
N GLN A 290 -5.67 19.46 -5.03
CA GLN A 290 -6.44 20.27 -4.09
C GLN A 290 -7.33 19.39 -3.22
N LEU A 291 -7.62 19.86 -2.01
CA LEU A 291 -8.50 19.20 -1.06
C LEU A 291 -9.92 19.04 -1.62
N ASP A 292 -10.42 20.07 -2.31
CA ASP A 292 -11.79 20.12 -2.80
C ASP A 292 -11.99 19.46 -4.17
N ASP A 293 -10.90 19.15 -4.88
CA ASP A 293 -10.96 18.58 -6.23
C ASP A 293 -11.81 17.31 -6.29
N PRO A 294 -12.70 17.17 -7.29
CA PRO A 294 -13.38 15.92 -7.55
C PRO A 294 -12.35 14.87 -8.00
N CYS A 295 -12.01 13.97 -7.10
CA CYS A 295 -11.09 12.87 -7.36
C CYS A 295 -11.84 11.53 -7.36
N ASP A 296 -11.58 10.69 -8.36
CA ASP A 296 -11.97 9.29 -8.33
C ASP A 296 -10.89 8.49 -7.56
N PRO A 297 -11.25 7.75 -6.49
CA PRO A 297 -10.31 6.86 -5.82
C PRO A 297 -9.91 5.63 -6.67
N ASP A 298 -10.54 5.40 -7.82
CA ASP A 298 -10.34 4.22 -8.67
C ASP A 298 -10.46 2.92 -7.86
N ASP A 299 -11.47 2.82 -6.98
CA ASP A 299 -11.70 1.65 -6.10
C ASP A 299 -11.86 0.35 -6.90
N ILE A 300 -12.24 0.47 -8.17
CA ILE A 300 -12.36 -0.62 -9.12
C ILE A 300 -11.05 -1.37 -9.36
N LEU A 301 -9.90 -0.73 -9.14
CA LEU A 301 -8.57 -1.31 -9.26
C LEU A 301 -8.24 -2.30 -8.14
N ASP A 302 -9.07 -2.36 -7.10
CA ASP A 302 -8.88 -3.27 -5.98
C ASP A 302 -9.53 -4.65 -6.22
N VAL A 303 -10.37 -4.72 -7.25
CA VAL A 303 -11.17 -5.88 -7.60
C VAL A 303 -10.62 -6.52 -8.87
N PHE A 304 -10.59 -7.86 -8.88
CA PHE A 304 -10.15 -8.61 -10.06
C PHE A 304 -11.06 -8.32 -11.26
N ARG A 305 -10.42 -8.05 -12.40
CA ARG A 305 -11.07 -7.98 -13.71
C ARG A 305 -10.26 -8.77 -14.73
N HIS A 306 -10.97 -9.46 -15.62
CA HIS A 306 -10.33 -10.15 -16.75
C HIS A 306 -9.68 -9.13 -17.68
N ASP A 307 -8.40 -9.34 -17.98
CA ASP A 307 -7.64 -8.52 -18.91
C ASP A 307 -7.43 -9.30 -20.22
N ALA A 308 -7.96 -8.76 -21.32
CA ALA A 308 -7.79 -9.37 -22.64
C ALA A 308 -6.35 -9.27 -23.17
N LYS A 309 -5.58 -8.27 -22.70
CA LYS A 309 -4.18 -8.02 -23.09
C LYS A 309 -3.19 -8.48 -22.01
N TYR A 310 -3.62 -9.38 -21.12
CA TYR A 310 -2.83 -9.81 -19.97
C TYR A 310 -1.38 -10.19 -20.30
N VAL A 311 -1.16 -11.00 -21.35
CA VAL A 311 0.18 -11.46 -21.76
C VAL A 311 1.07 -10.28 -22.18
N ILE A 312 0.51 -9.33 -22.92
CA ILE A 312 1.23 -8.13 -23.39
C ILE A 312 1.59 -7.26 -22.19
N ASN A 313 0.63 -6.98 -21.31
CA ASN A 313 0.82 -6.13 -20.13
C ASN A 313 1.83 -6.74 -19.13
N GLU A 314 1.82 -8.06 -18.93
CA GLU A 314 2.82 -8.73 -18.09
C GLU A 314 4.21 -8.69 -18.72
N HIS A 315 4.30 -8.79 -20.05
CA HIS A 315 5.56 -8.67 -20.77
C HIS A 315 6.12 -7.24 -20.71
N GLU A 316 5.29 -6.22 -20.96
CA GLU A 316 5.65 -4.80 -20.82
C GLU A 316 6.13 -4.49 -19.41
N TYR A 317 5.43 -4.99 -18.39
CA TYR A 317 5.86 -4.82 -17.00
C TYR A 317 7.19 -5.54 -16.74
N LYS A 318 7.40 -6.74 -17.28
CA LYS A 318 8.67 -7.47 -17.14
C LYS A 318 9.85 -6.68 -17.74
N GLN A 319 9.65 -6.00 -18.87
CA GLN A 319 10.67 -5.13 -19.48
C GLN A 319 10.92 -3.88 -18.63
N MET A 320 9.86 -3.20 -18.19
CA MET A 320 9.95 -2.03 -17.32
C MET A 320 10.65 -2.37 -16.00
N ARG A 321 10.32 -3.52 -15.41
CA ARG A 321 10.92 -4.03 -14.18
C ARG A 321 12.43 -4.20 -14.30
N LYS A 322 12.92 -4.76 -15.42
CA LYS A 322 14.36 -4.91 -15.66
C LYS A 322 15.04 -3.56 -15.59
N ARG A 323 14.57 -2.58 -16.38
CA ARG A 323 15.08 -1.20 -16.36
C ARG A 323 15.11 -0.58 -14.96
N ILE A 324 14.01 -0.71 -14.21
CA ILE A 324 13.91 -0.16 -12.84
C ILE A 324 14.93 -0.80 -11.89
N LEU A 325 15.17 -2.11 -12.01
CA LEU A 325 16.09 -2.84 -11.12
C LEU A 325 17.55 -2.66 -11.53
N ASP A 326 17.85 -2.62 -12.83
CA ASP A 326 19.18 -2.42 -13.39
C ASP A 326 19.69 -0.98 -13.13
N GLU A 327 18.80 0.01 -13.06
CA GLU A 327 19.18 1.37 -12.61
C GLU A 327 19.56 1.42 -11.11
N ASN A 328 19.12 0.46 -10.30
CA ASN A 328 19.46 0.44 -8.87
C ASN A 328 20.78 -0.31 -8.59
N THR A 329 21.33 -1.06 -9.54
CA THR A 329 22.66 -1.68 -9.35
C THR A 329 23.79 -0.66 -9.50
N THR A 330 23.55 0.46 -10.19
CA THR A 330 24.50 1.58 -10.28
C THR A 330 24.49 2.52 -9.07
N ASP A 331 23.43 2.51 -8.25
CA ASP A 331 23.29 3.44 -7.12
C ASP A 331 23.75 2.85 -5.76
N GLU A 332 23.94 1.53 -5.62
CA GLU A 332 24.32 0.91 -4.33
C GLU A 332 25.32 -0.27 -4.38
N ASP A 333 25.84 -0.71 -5.54
CA ASP A 333 26.67 -1.93 -5.60
C ASP A 333 28.02 -1.74 -6.35
N GLU A 334 28.99 -1.04 -5.73
CA GLU A 334 30.42 -1.31 -5.92
C GLU A 334 30.77 -2.60 -5.15
N SER A 335 30.34 -3.75 -5.68
CA SER A 335 30.91 -5.06 -5.34
C SER A 335 30.55 -6.09 -6.42
N CYS A 336 31.58 -6.50 -7.15
CA CYS A 336 31.59 -7.43 -8.28
C CYS A 336 30.83 -8.74 -8.06
N SER A 337 30.12 -9.18 -9.10
CA SER A 337 30.17 -10.56 -9.60
C SER A 337 29.37 -10.67 -10.89
N ASN A 338 30.06 -10.55 -12.03
CA ASN A 338 29.58 -11.02 -13.33
C ASN A 338 29.34 -12.54 -13.25
N THR A 339 28.10 -12.97 -13.41
CA THR A 339 27.81 -14.35 -13.80
C THR A 339 27.31 -14.31 -15.24
N SER A 340 28.23 -14.63 -16.15
CA SER A 340 27.95 -14.85 -17.56
C SER A 340 26.94 -15.98 -17.71
N ASP A 341 25.77 -15.68 -18.28
CA ASP A 341 24.91 -16.68 -18.91
C ASP A 341 25.73 -17.32 -20.03
N SER A 342 26.10 -18.59 -19.87
CA SER A 342 26.67 -19.39 -20.95
C SER A 342 25.50 -20.08 -21.66
N ASP A 343 25.15 -19.55 -22.82
CA ASP A 343 24.38 -20.24 -23.85
C ASP A 343 25.18 -21.47 -24.31
N GLU A 344 24.71 -22.68 -24.03
CA GLU A 344 25.18 -23.88 -24.72
C GLU A 344 24.39 -24.07 -26.01
N GLU A 345 25.04 -23.67 -27.10
CA GLU A 345 24.68 -23.97 -28.49
C GLU A 345 24.80 -25.47 -28.79
N GLU A 346 23.81 -25.99 -29.53
CA GLU A 346 23.87 -27.32 -30.13
C GLU A 346 25.01 -27.42 -31.13
N SER A 347 25.74 -28.54 -31.10
CA SER A 347 26.57 -28.97 -32.23
C SER A 347 26.31 -30.45 -32.52
N SER A 348 25.46 -30.71 -33.52
CA SER A 348 25.53 -31.93 -34.31
C SER A 348 26.79 -31.90 -35.19
N SER A 349 27.65 -32.91 -35.07
CA SER A 349 28.47 -33.34 -36.21
C SER A 349 28.79 -34.83 -36.13
N ASN A 350 28.52 -35.49 -37.26
CA ASN A 350 28.89 -36.85 -37.66
C ASN A 350 30.41 -37.07 -37.68
N VAL A 351 30.77 -38.33 -37.99
CA VAL A 351 32.08 -38.88 -38.41
C VAL A 351 32.78 -39.57 -37.21
N THR A 352 32.94 -40.90 -37.17
CA THR A 352 33.31 -41.88 -38.21
C THR A 352 32.75 -43.26 -37.88
#